data_AF-A0A078RC83-F1
#
_entry.id   AF-A0A078RC83-F1
#
_cell.length_a   1.000
_cell.length_b   1.000
_cell.length_c   1.000
_cell.angle_alpha   90.00
_cell.angle_beta   90.00
_cell.angle_gamma   90.00
#
_symmetry.space_group_name_H-M   'P 1'
#
loop_
_entity.id
_entity.type
_entity.pdbx_description
1 polymer ?
#
loop_
_entity_poly.entity_id
_entity_poly.type
_entity_poly.pdbx_seq_one_letter_code
_entity_poly.pdbx_strand_id
1 'polypeptide(L)'
;MNLKSHSTFKILFFTIYLLIGILLSLSKNTQYLSTEYNFILTAYFITGGAWGLCIYKKNIYIFEPATIVLGLTIITYAVAPLISINTNDLTINGFYVFDGCVEATIIYILAFCLFLFIYYSQPPISFNSIRKKQFYLPQKQIRKKIIIIAFGFSLLSISICLLDLLQKGFSLNYILSLGTQGYLEKTEDQGGAIINLRYLMIPCFLYIDLLSTQKKEKYFNWILRLIAIACLFMTNKRWLIIVVILSPIVLYYLRNKKSPPIWLTSILGCILFFLNGAMQYMRYYATTSILNVDWSGLNFSELWKGISGNFDLYKTLYAAVLYFPYYHPHTLGEQMIYLTAVTCIPRSLWPEKPISIFEQLKGQFMGQGSIDGAWAYAQLTEFYIEFGIIGTLFLFGLFAKLCLWLKKKAIIPRTYHDLVIASFMFPMLMQLVIRGYLPINFWALFFMTIPILCIIKINRYLNKNGNSNNRLRHR
;
A
#
# COMPACT_ATOMS: atom_id res chain seq x y z
N MET A 1 1.86 19.95 20.80
CA MET A 1 0.74 19.58 19.90
C MET A 1 -0.52 20.11 20.57
N ASN A 2 -1.36 20.88 19.86
CA ASN A 2 -2.49 21.58 20.48
C ASN A 2 -3.63 20.58 20.76
N LEU A 3 -3.99 20.40 22.03
CA LEU A 3 -5.09 19.52 22.48
C LEU A 3 -6.41 19.81 21.75
N LYS A 4 -6.65 21.06 21.31
CA LYS A 4 -7.80 21.47 20.50
C LYS A 4 -7.92 20.73 19.16
N SER A 5 -6.81 20.42 18.49
CA SER A 5 -6.82 19.74 17.18
C SER A 5 -7.25 18.27 17.27
N HIS A 6 -7.08 17.63 18.44
CA HIS A 6 -7.52 16.24 18.61
C HIS A 6 -9.00 16.14 18.93
N SER A 7 -9.56 17.11 19.66
CA SER A 7 -11.01 17.15 19.94
C SER A 7 -11.83 17.31 18.66
N THR A 8 -11.43 18.25 17.79
CA THR A 8 -12.12 18.48 16.51
C THR A 8 -12.04 17.28 15.57
N PHE A 9 -10.88 16.60 15.49
CA PHE A 9 -10.74 15.38 14.68
C PHE A 9 -11.61 14.23 15.20
N LYS A 10 -11.70 14.03 16.52
CA LYS A 10 -12.58 13.02 17.13
C LYS A 10 -14.04 13.26 16.78
N ILE A 11 -14.51 14.50 16.99
CA ILE A 11 -15.89 14.89 16.69
C ILE A 11 -16.16 14.67 15.20
N LEU A 12 -15.28 15.15 14.32
CA LEU A 12 -15.42 15.00 12.88
C LEU A 12 -15.48 13.52 12.44
N PHE A 13 -14.61 12.67 12.99
CA PHE A 13 -14.62 11.24 12.71
C PHE A 13 -15.96 10.60 13.11
N PHE A 14 -16.42 10.85 14.34
CA PHE A 14 -17.70 10.31 14.82
C PHE A 14 -18.89 10.85 14.03
N THR A 15 -18.89 12.14 13.66
CA THR A 15 -19.98 12.72 12.85
C THR A 15 -20.02 12.11 11.46
N ILE A 16 -18.87 11.94 10.79
CA ILE A 16 -18.81 11.34 9.45
C ILE A 16 -19.23 9.87 9.53
N TYR A 17 -18.74 9.13 10.52
CA TYR A 17 -19.09 7.73 10.75
C TYR A 17 -20.60 7.55 10.97
N LEU A 18 -21.22 8.34 11.85
CA LEU A 18 -22.66 8.27 12.09
C LEU A 18 -23.45 8.71 10.86
N LEU A 19 -23.03 9.77 10.18
CA LEU A 19 -23.71 10.27 8.98
C LEU A 19 -23.70 9.23 7.85
N ILE A 20 -22.55 8.57 7.61
CA ILE A 20 -22.46 7.48 6.64
C ILE A 20 -23.34 6.30 7.07
N GLY A 21 -23.30 5.89 8.34
CA GLY A 21 -24.14 4.82 8.85
C GLY A 21 -25.65 5.10 8.69
N ILE A 22 -26.08 6.34 8.95
CA ILE A 22 -27.48 6.78 8.75
C ILE A 22 -27.84 6.77 7.27
N LEU A 23 -27.00 7.36 6.40
CA LEU A 23 -27.26 7.36 4.96
C LEU A 23 -27.38 5.94 4.40
N LEU A 24 -26.50 5.03 4.83
CA LEU A 24 -26.57 3.62 4.44
C LEU A 24 -27.87 2.98 4.95
N SER A 25 -28.21 3.19 6.22
CA SER A 25 -29.48 2.68 6.79
C SER A 25 -30.72 3.15 6.03
N LEU A 26 -30.73 4.42 5.58
CA LEU A 26 -31.83 5.01 4.80
C LEU A 26 -31.85 4.55 3.34
N SER A 27 -30.71 4.16 2.79
CA SER A 27 -30.56 3.75 1.39
C SER A 27 -31.06 2.33 1.09
N LYS A 28 -31.61 1.62 2.08
CA LYS A 28 -32.08 0.24 1.96
C LYS A 28 -33.24 0.15 0.97
N ASN A 29 -32.93 -0.26 -0.26
CA ASN A 29 -33.89 -0.20 -1.37
C ASN A 29 -34.45 -1.58 -1.77
N THR A 30 -33.84 -2.69 -1.32
CA THR A 30 -34.15 -4.05 -1.82
C THR A 30 -34.64 -4.99 -0.73
N GLN A 31 -35.75 -5.69 -1.01
CA GLN A 31 -36.34 -6.71 -0.12
C GLN A 31 -35.61 -8.06 -0.22
N TYR A 32 -34.96 -8.33 -1.37
CA TYR A 32 -34.36 -9.64 -1.73
C TYR A 32 -33.05 -9.99 -0.99
N LEU A 33 -32.32 -9.00 -0.43
CA LEU A 33 -31.07 -9.22 0.33
C LEU A 33 -31.09 -8.50 1.69
N SER A 34 -32.29 -8.40 2.27
CA SER A 34 -32.49 -7.57 3.45
C SER A 34 -31.76 -8.09 4.70
N THR A 35 -31.52 -9.39 4.78
CA THR A 35 -30.80 -10.10 5.84
C THR A 35 -29.30 -9.85 5.77
N GLU A 36 -28.71 -10.05 4.59
CA GLU A 36 -27.29 -9.85 4.31
C GLU A 36 -26.93 -8.37 4.48
N TYR A 37 -27.78 -7.48 3.97
CA TYR A 37 -27.62 -6.04 4.12
C TYR A 37 -27.58 -5.62 5.60
N ASN A 38 -28.55 -6.09 6.40
CA ASN A 38 -28.61 -5.79 7.83
C ASN A 38 -27.39 -6.37 8.58
N PHE A 39 -26.91 -7.55 8.17
CA PHE A 39 -25.74 -8.18 8.77
C PHE A 39 -24.46 -7.36 8.52
N ILE A 40 -24.23 -6.96 7.26
CA ILE A 40 -23.09 -6.10 6.90
C ILE A 40 -23.20 -4.73 7.58
N LEU A 41 -24.40 -4.15 7.65
CA LEU A 41 -24.64 -2.89 8.35
C LEU A 41 -24.32 -3.00 9.85
N THR A 42 -24.69 -4.13 10.47
CA THR A 42 -24.32 -4.41 11.85
C THR A 42 -22.81 -4.56 12.00
N ALA A 43 -22.14 -5.22 11.05
CA ALA A 43 -20.69 -5.33 11.01
C ALA A 43 -20.01 -3.95 10.92
N TYR A 44 -20.53 -3.04 10.09
CA TYR A 44 -20.08 -1.64 10.01
C TYR A 44 -20.15 -0.95 11.38
N PHE A 45 -21.29 -1.09 12.08
CA PHE A 45 -21.47 -0.46 13.38
C PHE A 45 -20.56 -1.05 14.47
N ILE A 46 -20.35 -2.37 14.45
CA ILE A 46 -19.47 -3.06 15.40
C ILE A 46 -18.01 -2.63 15.18
N THR A 47 -17.49 -2.75 13.96
CA THR A 47 -16.06 -2.49 13.70
C THR A 47 -15.73 -1.01 13.76
N GLY A 48 -16.57 -0.16 13.17
CA GLY A 48 -16.41 1.29 13.23
C GLY A 48 -16.58 1.83 14.66
N GLY A 49 -17.56 1.32 15.42
CA GLY A 49 -17.77 1.68 16.82
C GLY A 49 -16.62 1.25 17.71
N ALA A 50 -16.15 0.00 17.59
CA ALA A 50 -15.00 -0.51 18.35
C ALA A 50 -13.73 0.31 18.07
N TRP A 51 -13.50 0.69 16.81
CA TRP A 51 -12.38 1.54 16.46
C TRP A 51 -12.55 2.98 16.96
N GLY A 52 -13.75 3.56 16.86
CA GLY A 52 -14.10 4.87 17.40
C GLY A 52 -13.85 4.97 18.91
N LEU A 53 -14.22 3.94 19.68
CA LEU A 53 -13.91 3.85 21.11
C LEU A 53 -12.40 3.87 21.39
N CYS A 54 -11.61 3.18 20.55
CA CYS A 54 -10.15 3.21 20.65
C CYS A 54 -9.57 4.61 20.35
N ILE A 55 -10.11 5.31 19.34
CA ILE A 55 -9.75 6.71 19.01
C ILE A 55 -10.06 7.64 20.19
N TYR A 56 -11.23 7.47 20.80
CA TYR A 56 -11.65 8.28 21.93
C TYR A 56 -10.71 8.11 23.13
N LYS A 57 -10.40 6.86 23.51
CA LYS A 57 -9.58 6.54 24.69
C LYS A 57 -8.08 6.83 24.51
N LYS A 58 -7.51 6.61 23.31
CA LYS A 58 -6.04 6.58 23.12
C LYS A 58 -5.43 7.74 22.34
N ASN A 59 -6.22 8.72 21.89
CA ASN A 59 -5.74 9.89 21.10
C ASN A 59 -4.89 9.46 19.89
N ILE A 60 -5.51 8.77 18.94
CA ILE A 60 -4.85 8.24 17.75
C ILE A 60 -4.36 9.37 16.84
N TYR A 61 -3.13 9.24 16.35
CA TYR A 61 -2.54 10.14 15.36
C TYR A 61 -2.80 9.63 13.92
N ILE A 62 -3.05 10.55 12.96
CA ILE A 62 -3.46 10.21 11.58
C ILE A 62 -2.45 9.30 10.87
N PHE A 63 -1.14 9.48 11.11
CA PHE A 63 -0.09 8.62 10.52
C PHE A 63 0.22 7.37 11.35
N GLU A 64 -0.67 6.94 12.25
CA GLU A 64 -0.58 5.62 12.85
C GLU A 64 -0.95 4.54 11.82
N PRO A 65 -0.17 3.46 11.67
CA PRO A 65 -0.47 2.36 10.75
C PRO A 65 -1.92 1.85 10.76
N ALA A 66 -2.56 1.84 11.94
CA ALA A 66 -3.95 1.39 12.08
C ALA A 66 -4.96 2.26 11.32
N THR A 67 -4.68 3.55 11.06
CA THR A 67 -5.63 4.44 10.39
C THR A 67 -5.89 4.04 8.94
N ILE A 68 -4.81 3.75 8.19
CA ILE A 68 -4.92 3.26 6.82
C ILE A 68 -5.47 1.84 6.81
N VAL A 69 -4.94 0.95 7.65
CA VAL A 69 -5.34 -0.46 7.64
C VAL A 69 -6.82 -0.63 7.98
N LEU A 70 -7.28 -0.09 9.10
CA LEU A 70 -8.67 -0.24 9.55
C LEU A 70 -9.62 0.57 8.68
N GLY A 71 -9.23 1.77 8.24
CA GLY A 71 -10.02 2.59 7.33
C GLY A 71 -10.30 1.88 6.01
N LEU A 72 -9.26 1.35 5.35
CA LEU A 72 -9.42 0.60 4.12
C LEU A 72 -10.20 -0.69 4.33
N THR A 73 -9.95 -1.41 5.43
CA THR A 73 -10.68 -2.66 5.71
C THR A 73 -12.18 -2.41 5.90
N ILE A 74 -12.58 -1.34 6.60
CA ILE A 74 -14.00 -0.96 6.73
C ILE A 74 -14.60 -0.57 5.38
N ILE A 75 -13.89 0.24 4.59
CA ILE A 75 -14.40 0.66 3.27
C ILE A 75 -14.61 -0.56 2.37
N THR A 76 -13.63 -1.47 2.30
CA THR A 76 -13.67 -2.66 1.46
C THR A 76 -14.73 -3.67 1.94
N TYR A 77 -14.74 -4.05 3.22
CA TYR A 77 -15.55 -5.18 3.70
C TYR A 77 -16.88 -4.80 4.35
N ALA A 78 -17.16 -3.51 4.57
CA ALA A 78 -18.44 -3.08 5.13
C ALA A 78 -19.15 -2.05 4.24
N VAL A 79 -18.46 -1.03 3.74
CA VAL A 79 -19.11 0.03 2.94
C VAL A 79 -19.37 -0.42 1.50
N ALA A 80 -18.36 -0.95 0.81
CA ALA A 80 -18.48 -1.40 -0.57
C ALA A 80 -19.58 -2.45 -0.79
N PRO A 81 -19.71 -3.54 0.01
CA PRO A 81 -20.79 -4.49 -0.15
C PRO A 81 -22.19 -3.88 0.02
N LEU A 82 -22.38 -2.93 0.94
CA LEU A 82 -23.66 -2.22 1.10
C LEU A 82 -24.01 -1.39 -0.15
N ILE A 83 -23.01 -0.71 -0.73
CA ILE A 83 -23.19 0.04 -1.98
C ILE A 83 -23.56 -0.93 -3.11
N SER A 84 -22.84 -2.05 -3.25
CA SER A 84 -23.10 -3.02 -4.31
C SER A 84 -24.48 -3.68 -4.22
N ILE A 85 -25.01 -3.93 -3.01
CA ILE A 85 -26.39 -4.39 -2.84
C ILE A 85 -27.38 -3.34 -3.36
N ASN A 86 -27.15 -2.06 -3.05
CA ASN A 86 -28.03 -0.98 -3.51
C ASN A 86 -27.97 -0.74 -5.02
N THR A 87 -26.81 -0.99 -5.65
CA THR A 87 -26.64 -0.87 -7.10
C THR A 87 -26.91 -2.16 -7.87
N ASN A 88 -27.37 -3.22 -7.20
CA ASN A 88 -27.54 -4.58 -7.75
C ASN A 88 -26.29 -5.17 -8.41
N ASP A 89 -25.10 -4.76 -7.97
CA ASP A 89 -23.82 -5.27 -8.47
C ASP A 89 -23.34 -6.49 -7.67
N LEU A 90 -24.08 -7.60 -7.80
CA LEU A 90 -23.95 -8.78 -6.93
C LEU A 90 -22.99 -9.84 -7.46
N THR A 91 -22.38 -9.63 -8.61
CA THR A 91 -21.56 -10.65 -9.29
C THR A 91 -20.11 -10.21 -9.47
N ILE A 92 -19.23 -11.19 -9.65
CA ILE A 92 -17.88 -11.01 -10.19
C ILE A 92 -17.83 -11.72 -11.53
N ASN A 93 -17.72 -10.96 -12.63
CA ASN A 93 -17.60 -11.51 -13.99
C ASN A 93 -18.63 -12.63 -14.29
N GLY A 94 -19.88 -12.44 -13.84
CA GLY A 94 -20.97 -13.41 -14.02
C GLY A 94 -21.13 -14.46 -12.90
N PHE A 95 -20.21 -14.54 -11.94
CA PHE A 95 -20.33 -15.43 -10.77
C PHE A 95 -21.01 -14.71 -9.61
N TYR A 96 -22.13 -15.26 -9.10
CA TYR A 96 -22.82 -14.73 -7.93
C TYR A 96 -22.07 -15.07 -6.64
N VAL A 97 -21.82 -14.07 -5.80
CA VAL A 97 -20.95 -14.24 -4.62
C VAL A 97 -21.63 -13.98 -3.28
N PHE A 98 -22.84 -13.44 -3.27
CA PHE A 98 -23.48 -12.99 -2.03
C PHE A 98 -23.93 -14.13 -1.10
N ASP A 99 -23.97 -15.38 -1.59
CA ASP A 99 -24.18 -16.55 -0.72
C ASP A 99 -23.08 -16.68 0.35
N GLY A 100 -21.85 -16.26 0.03
CA GLY A 100 -20.70 -16.29 0.94
C GLY A 100 -20.63 -15.08 1.89
N CYS A 101 -21.60 -14.17 1.82
CA CYS A 101 -21.56 -12.87 2.49
C CYS A 101 -21.47 -12.99 4.01
N VAL A 102 -22.33 -13.80 4.62
CA VAL A 102 -22.43 -13.92 6.09
C VAL A 102 -21.13 -14.46 6.67
N GLU A 103 -20.64 -15.59 6.15
CA GLU A 103 -19.40 -16.22 6.64
C GLU A 103 -18.19 -15.32 6.43
N ALA A 104 -18.02 -14.72 5.25
CA ALA A 104 -16.94 -13.78 4.99
C ALA A 104 -16.97 -12.55 5.93
N THR A 105 -18.17 -12.08 6.27
CA THR A 105 -18.37 -10.93 7.17
C THR A 105 -18.03 -11.30 8.61
N ILE A 106 -18.32 -12.52 9.06
CA ILE A 106 -17.88 -13.03 10.36
C ILE A 106 -16.36 -13.09 10.44
N ILE A 107 -15.70 -13.62 9.40
CA ILE A 107 -14.23 -13.68 9.31
C ILE A 107 -13.64 -12.27 9.43
N TYR A 108 -14.21 -11.31 8.70
CA TYR A 108 -13.82 -9.91 8.77
C TYR A 108 -13.97 -9.32 10.18
N ILE A 109 -15.13 -9.49 10.84
CA ILE A 109 -15.35 -8.95 12.20
C ILE A 109 -14.33 -9.53 13.18
N LEU A 110 -14.13 -10.86 13.16
CA LEU A 110 -13.19 -11.53 14.05
C LEU A 110 -11.75 -11.06 13.82
N ALA A 111 -11.32 -10.98 12.55
CA ALA A 111 -10.00 -10.49 12.18
C ALA A 111 -9.82 -9.02 12.63
N PHE A 112 -10.82 -8.17 12.42
CA PHE A 112 -10.80 -6.77 12.80
C PHE A 112 -10.70 -6.58 14.32
N CYS A 113 -11.51 -7.31 15.10
CA CYS A 113 -11.47 -7.28 16.56
C CYS A 113 -10.10 -7.77 17.09
N LEU A 114 -9.56 -8.84 16.51
CA LEU A 114 -8.23 -9.35 16.88
C LEU A 114 -7.13 -8.32 16.57
N PHE A 115 -7.20 -7.65 15.43
CA PHE A 115 -6.27 -6.57 15.08
C PHE A 115 -6.32 -5.45 16.12
N LEU A 116 -7.52 -4.97 16.47
CA LEU A 116 -7.70 -3.93 17.48
C LEU A 116 -7.11 -4.38 18.82
N PHE A 117 -7.42 -5.60 19.25
CA PHE A 117 -6.93 -6.17 20.51
C PHE A 117 -5.39 -6.20 20.53
N ILE A 118 -4.74 -6.75 19.50
CA ILE A 118 -3.28 -6.84 19.45
C ILE A 118 -2.64 -5.45 19.35
N TYR A 119 -3.13 -4.60 18.45
CA TYR A 119 -2.53 -3.29 18.17
C TYR A 119 -2.68 -2.32 19.36
N TYR A 120 -3.82 -2.34 20.03
CA TYR A 120 -4.09 -1.50 21.19
C TYR A 120 -3.93 -2.23 22.53
N SER A 121 -3.39 -3.45 22.59
CA SER A 121 -3.07 -4.12 23.86
C SER A 121 -2.05 -3.33 24.69
N GLN A 122 -1.15 -2.59 24.05
CA GLN A 122 -0.11 -1.84 24.75
C GLN A 122 -0.64 -0.54 25.38
N PRO A 123 -0.08 -0.15 26.55
CA PRO A 123 -0.45 1.10 27.21
C PRO A 123 -0.22 2.29 26.26
N PRO A 124 -1.08 3.33 26.34
CA PRO A 124 -0.92 4.51 25.50
C PRO A 124 0.48 5.10 25.72
N ILE A 125 1.22 5.27 24.62
CA ILE A 125 2.55 5.88 24.68
C ILE A 125 2.35 7.35 25.09
N SER A 126 2.77 7.69 26.31
CA SER A 126 2.70 9.06 26.83
C SER A 126 3.47 10.03 25.94
N PHE A 127 2.76 11.00 25.36
CA PHE A 127 3.34 12.01 24.47
C PHE A 127 4.37 12.93 25.16
N ASN A 128 4.28 13.10 26.49
CA ASN A 128 5.26 13.88 27.23
C ASN A 128 6.65 13.20 27.26
N SER A 129 6.71 11.87 27.16
CA SER A 129 7.98 11.15 27.00
C SER A 129 8.61 11.31 25.60
N ILE A 130 7.78 11.55 24.59
CA ILE A 130 8.17 11.67 23.17
C ILE A 130 8.89 13.00 22.90
N ARG A 131 8.59 14.05 23.66
CA ARG A 131 9.17 15.39 23.48
C ARG A 131 10.66 15.45 23.84
N LYS A 132 11.13 14.57 24.74
CA LYS A 132 12.49 14.60 25.29
C LYS A 132 13.53 13.80 24.48
N LYS A 133 13.12 12.87 23.60
CA LYS A 133 14.06 12.08 22.78
C LYS A 133 14.13 12.62 21.35
N GLN A 134 15.03 13.57 21.11
CA GLN A 134 15.53 13.84 19.75
C GLN A 134 16.57 12.77 19.41
N PHE A 135 16.40 12.09 18.27
CA PHE A 135 17.41 11.16 17.79
C PHE A 135 18.59 11.95 17.20
N TYR A 136 19.81 11.47 17.45
CA TYR A 136 21.01 12.13 16.95
C TYR A 136 21.15 11.91 15.44
N LEU A 137 21.31 13.00 14.70
CA LEU A 137 21.71 12.94 13.30
C LEU A 137 23.22 12.64 13.21
N PRO A 138 23.68 11.88 12.21
CA PRO A 138 25.09 11.50 12.08
C PRO A 138 25.99 12.72 11.83
N GLN A 139 27.30 12.58 12.05
CA GLN A 139 28.29 13.63 11.77
C GLN A 139 28.29 14.04 10.29
N LYS A 140 28.71 15.28 9.99
CA LYS A 140 28.66 15.88 8.64
C LYS A 140 29.37 15.06 7.56
N GLN A 141 30.52 14.44 7.89
CA GLN A 141 31.26 13.58 6.97
C GLN A 141 30.52 12.28 6.64
N ILE A 142 29.92 11.65 7.66
CA ILE A 142 29.11 10.43 7.50
C ILE A 142 27.87 10.74 6.66
N ARG A 143 27.21 11.90 6.88
CA ARG A 143 26.06 12.34 6.07
C ARG A 143 26.39 12.41 4.58
N LYS A 144 27.51 13.03 4.21
CA LYS A 144 27.94 13.14 2.80
C LYS A 144 28.10 11.76 2.15
N LYS A 145 28.75 10.82 2.84
CA LYS A 145 28.90 9.44 2.34
C LYS A 145 27.55 8.75 2.13
N ILE A 146 26.64 8.88 3.09
CA ILE A 146 25.28 8.32 2.98
C ILE A 146 24.52 8.91 1.79
N ILE A 147 24.62 10.22 1.58
CA ILE A 147 23.96 10.92 0.46
C ILE A 147 24.49 10.40 -0.89
N ILE A 148 25.81 10.24 -1.04
CA ILE A 148 26.42 9.69 -2.26
C ILE A 148 25.89 8.29 -2.57
N ILE A 149 25.83 7.42 -1.55
CA ILE A 149 25.31 6.05 -1.70
C ILE A 149 23.83 6.07 -2.09
N ALA A 150 23.03 6.93 -1.45
CA ALA A 150 21.61 7.09 -1.77
C ALA A 150 21.42 7.56 -3.22
N PHE A 151 22.25 8.51 -3.70
CA PHE A 151 22.23 8.91 -5.10
C PHE A 151 22.59 7.76 -6.05
N GLY A 152 23.64 7.00 -5.73
CA GLY A 152 24.05 5.83 -6.53
C GLY A 152 22.93 4.81 -6.68
N PHE A 153 22.25 4.44 -5.59
CA PHE A 153 21.10 3.54 -5.65
C PHE A 153 19.91 4.15 -6.39
N SER A 154 19.64 5.45 -6.22
CA SER A 154 18.54 6.12 -6.92
C SER A 154 18.75 6.14 -8.44
N LEU A 155 19.99 6.42 -8.90
CA LEU A 155 20.34 6.39 -10.32
C LEU A 155 20.21 4.99 -10.88
N LEU A 156 20.77 3.98 -10.19
CA LEU A 156 20.64 2.58 -10.59
C LEU A 156 19.17 2.15 -10.76
N SER A 157 18.31 2.56 -9.82
CA SER A 157 16.87 2.25 -9.87
C SER A 157 16.17 2.89 -11.06
N ILE A 158 16.48 4.17 -11.34
CA ILE A 158 15.91 4.90 -12.47
C ILE A 158 16.39 4.30 -13.80
N SER A 159 17.67 3.95 -13.90
CA SER A 159 18.22 3.24 -15.05
C SER A 159 17.48 1.93 -15.31
N ILE A 160 17.15 1.15 -14.27
CA ILE A 160 16.37 -0.08 -14.41
C ILE A 160 14.92 0.21 -14.86
N CYS A 161 14.29 1.27 -14.35
CA CYS A 161 12.98 1.69 -14.86
C CYS A 161 13.02 2.06 -16.35
N LEU A 162 14.09 2.74 -16.79
CA LEU A 162 14.28 3.08 -18.20
C LEU A 162 14.54 1.84 -19.04
N LEU A 163 15.37 0.92 -18.56
CA LEU A 163 15.62 -0.36 -19.24
C LEU A 163 14.35 -1.20 -19.38
N ASP A 164 13.49 -1.25 -18.36
CA ASP A 164 12.18 -1.92 -18.41
C ASP A 164 11.28 -1.31 -19.50
N LEU A 165 11.28 0.02 -19.65
CA LEU A 165 10.55 0.70 -20.72
C LEU A 165 11.15 0.41 -22.10
N LEU A 166 12.48 0.43 -22.24
CA LEU A 166 13.14 0.10 -23.50
C LEU A 166 12.89 -1.35 -23.92
N GLN A 167 12.90 -2.30 -22.97
CA GLN A 167 12.61 -3.71 -23.21
C GLN A 167 11.15 -3.97 -23.62
N LYS A 168 10.23 -3.08 -23.26
CA LYS A 168 8.83 -3.10 -23.71
C LYS A 168 8.62 -2.43 -25.08
N GLY A 169 9.70 -1.99 -25.70
CA GLY A 169 9.73 -1.35 -27.02
C GLY A 169 9.27 0.11 -27.03
N PHE A 170 9.33 0.80 -25.89
CA PHE A 170 9.14 2.25 -25.84
C PHE A 170 10.43 2.97 -26.29
N SER A 171 10.36 3.76 -27.35
CA SER A 171 11.48 4.64 -27.75
C SER A 171 11.81 5.70 -26.68
N LEU A 172 13.06 6.16 -26.58
CA LEU A 172 13.47 7.21 -25.62
C LEU A 172 12.70 8.52 -25.81
N ASN A 173 12.44 8.89 -27.07
CA ASN A 173 11.62 10.06 -27.40
C ASN A 173 10.18 9.87 -26.89
N TYR A 174 9.64 8.65 -26.95
CA TYR A 174 8.33 8.33 -26.38
C TYR A 174 8.33 8.46 -24.87
N ILE A 175 9.39 8.01 -24.20
CA ILE A 175 9.51 8.11 -22.75
C ILE A 175 9.59 9.57 -22.28
N LEU A 176 10.48 10.36 -22.88
CA LEU A 176 10.71 11.75 -22.49
C LEU A 176 9.56 12.68 -22.88
N SER A 177 8.84 12.34 -23.95
CA SER A 177 7.67 13.09 -24.43
C SER A 177 6.36 12.67 -23.75
N LEU A 178 6.42 11.78 -22.74
CA LEU A 178 5.25 11.19 -22.08
C LEU A 178 4.28 10.54 -23.08
N GLY A 179 4.82 9.96 -24.14
CA GLY A 179 4.06 9.26 -25.18
C GLY A 179 3.47 10.16 -26.26
N THR A 180 3.88 11.43 -26.37
CA THR A 180 3.41 12.32 -27.44
C THR A 180 4.16 12.14 -28.77
N GLN A 181 5.40 11.64 -28.74
CA GLN A 181 6.25 11.44 -29.92
C GLN A 181 7.07 10.15 -29.79
N GLY A 182 7.17 9.34 -30.85
CA GLY A 182 7.98 8.12 -30.90
C GLY A 182 7.14 6.86 -31.11
N TYR A 183 7.81 5.73 -31.36
CA TYR A 183 7.15 4.45 -31.67
C TYR A 183 7.04 3.54 -30.46
N LEU A 184 6.09 2.60 -30.55
CA LEU A 184 5.80 1.54 -29.59
C LEU A 184 5.74 0.22 -30.35
N GLU A 185 6.75 -0.63 -30.17
CA GLU A 185 6.75 -2.01 -30.67
C GLU A 185 6.56 -2.94 -29.48
N LYS A 186 5.37 -3.55 -29.32
CA LYS A 186 5.12 -4.43 -28.17
C LYS A 186 5.97 -5.69 -28.29
N THR A 187 7.01 -5.78 -27.48
CA THR A 187 7.77 -7.01 -27.20
C THR A 187 7.26 -7.68 -25.93
N GLU A 188 7.30 -9.01 -25.88
CA GLU A 188 6.92 -9.76 -24.68
C GLU A 188 7.84 -9.44 -23.49
N ASP A 189 7.24 -9.32 -22.30
CA ASP A 189 7.91 -8.95 -21.05
C ASP A 189 9.00 -9.97 -20.66
N GLN A 190 10.28 -9.63 -20.89
CA GLN A 190 11.44 -10.43 -20.45
C GLN A 190 12.05 -9.97 -19.11
N GLY A 191 11.50 -8.93 -18.50
CA GLY A 191 12.04 -8.37 -17.27
C GLY A 191 11.79 -9.29 -16.06
N GLY A 192 12.74 -10.18 -15.79
CA GLY A 192 12.73 -11.06 -14.61
C GLY A 192 12.92 -10.30 -13.28
N ALA A 193 13.47 -10.96 -12.26
CA ALA A 193 13.62 -10.39 -10.91
C ALA A 193 14.41 -9.06 -10.82
N ILE A 194 15.22 -8.74 -11.83
CA ILE A 194 15.97 -7.47 -11.98
C ILE A 194 15.03 -6.25 -11.93
N ILE A 195 13.81 -6.38 -12.43
CA ILE A 195 12.77 -5.34 -12.38
C ILE A 195 12.51 -4.84 -10.96
N ASN A 196 12.66 -5.69 -9.94
CA ASN A 196 12.37 -5.34 -8.55
C ASN A 196 13.43 -4.40 -7.95
N LEU A 197 14.61 -4.27 -8.58
CA LEU A 197 15.62 -3.29 -8.16
C LEU A 197 15.13 -1.85 -8.28
N ARG A 198 14.08 -1.59 -9.07
CA ARG A 198 13.44 -0.25 -9.13
C ARG A 198 12.99 0.26 -7.76
N TYR A 199 12.64 -0.64 -6.84
CA TYR A 199 12.12 -0.25 -5.52
C TYR A 199 13.19 0.37 -4.60
N LEU A 200 14.48 0.23 -4.93
CA LEU A 200 15.59 0.80 -4.14
C LEU A 200 15.54 2.34 -4.06
N MET A 201 14.89 3.01 -5.02
CA MET A 201 14.86 4.49 -5.07
C MET A 201 14.14 5.14 -3.89
N ILE A 202 13.09 4.50 -3.34
CA ILE A 202 12.19 5.10 -2.36
C ILE A 202 12.90 5.45 -1.04
N PRO A 203 13.55 4.50 -0.34
CA PRO A 203 14.29 4.85 0.87
C PRO A 203 15.42 5.85 0.61
N CYS A 204 16.06 5.78 -0.56
CA CYS A 204 17.17 6.66 -0.95
C CYS A 204 16.70 8.12 -1.08
N PHE A 205 15.58 8.33 -1.75
CA PHE A 205 14.92 9.63 -1.83
C PHE A 205 14.62 10.21 -0.45
N LEU A 206 14.18 9.39 0.51
CA LEU A 206 13.90 9.83 1.87
C LEU A 206 15.17 10.14 2.68
N TYR A 207 16.25 9.37 2.49
CA TYR A 207 17.55 9.67 3.10
C TYR A 207 18.10 11.02 2.63
N ILE A 208 18.00 11.32 1.35
CA ILE A 208 18.45 12.60 0.79
C ILE A 208 17.64 13.76 1.39
N ASP A 209 16.31 13.64 1.45
CA ASP A 209 15.45 14.66 2.06
C ASP A 209 15.77 14.91 3.55
N LEU A 210 16.10 13.85 4.28
CA LEU A 210 16.35 13.92 5.72
C LEU A 210 17.73 14.50 6.04
N LEU A 211 18.77 14.06 5.30
CA LEU A 211 20.17 14.31 5.62
C LEU A 211 20.80 15.47 4.84
N SER A 212 20.25 15.83 3.68
CA SER A 212 20.79 16.90 2.85
C SER A 212 20.64 18.27 3.51
N THR A 213 21.76 18.99 3.61
CA THR A 213 21.81 20.37 4.08
C THR A 213 21.85 21.38 2.92
N GLN A 214 22.29 20.96 1.73
CA GLN A 214 22.45 21.84 0.58
C GLN A 214 21.17 21.93 -0.24
N LYS A 215 20.78 23.14 -0.66
CA LYS A 215 19.61 23.31 -1.53
C LYS A 215 19.77 22.56 -2.87
N LYS A 216 20.98 22.58 -3.47
CA LYS A 216 21.28 21.92 -4.75
C LYS A 216 20.95 20.43 -4.74
N GLU A 217 21.40 19.70 -3.71
CA GLU A 217 21.13 18.26 -3.54
C GLU A 217 19.62 17.97 -3.44
N LYS A 218 18.85 18.83 -2.75
CA LYS A 218 17.39 18.68 -2.65
C LYS A 218 16.68 18.92 -3.97
N TYR A 219 17.08 19.95 -4.72
CA TYR A 219 16.54 20.20 -6.06
C TYR A 219 16.83 19.03 -6.99
N PHE A 220 18.06 18.51 -6.98
CA PHE A 220 18.42 17.35 -7.78
C PHE A 220 17.62 16.09 -7.39
N ASN A 221 17.39 15.86 -6.09
CA ASN A 221 16.51 14.78 -5.62
C ASN A 221 15.08 14.89 -6.19
N TRP A 222 14.53 16.11 -6.23
CA TRP A 222 13.20 16.35 -6.81
C TRP A 222 13.15 16.10 -8.31
N ILE A 223 14.20 16.47 -9.06
CA ILE A 223 14.31 16.15 -10.49
C ILE A 223 14.30 14.63 -10.69
N LEU A 224 15.12 13.89 -9.95
CA LEU A 224 15.16 12.42 -10.02
C LEU A 224 13.81 11.78 -9.66
N ARG A 225 13.09 12.34 -8.68
CA ARG A 225 11.72 11.89 -8.34
C ARG A 225 10.73 12.12 -9.47
N LEU A 226 10.77 13.27 -10.13
CA LEU A 226 9.88 13.56 -11.26
C LEU A 226 10.14 12.60 -12.43
N ILE A 227 11.41 12.34 -12.75
CA ILE A 227 11.79 11.34 -13.75
C ILE A 227 11.28 9.95 -13.36
N ALA A 228 11.44 9.55 -12.09
CA ALA A 228 10.92 8.30 -11.60
C ALA A 228 9.39 8.21 -11.71
N ILE A 229 8.65 9.25 -11.32
CA ILE A 229 7.19 9.29 -11.44
C ILE A 229 6.76 9.16 -12.90
N ALA A 230 7.41 9.87 -13.83
CA ALA A 230 7.14 9.76 -15.26
C ALA A 230 7.34 8.32 -15.77
N CYS A 231 8.47 7.68 -15.43
CA CYS A 231 8.72 6.29 -15.81
C CYS A 231 7.69 5.31 -15.21
N LEU A 232 7.29 5.53 -13.96
CA LEU A 232 6.31 4.68 -13.28
C LEU A 232 4.89 4.85 -13.80
N PHE A 233 4.56 6.06 -14.26
CA PHE A 233 3.29 6.36 -14.91
C PHE A 233 3.17 5.58 -16.23
N MET A 234 4.22 5.58 -17.04
CA MET A 234 4.24 4.84 -18.32
C MET A 234 4.19 3.33 -18.13
N THR A 235 4.83 2.80 -17.07
CA THR A 235 4.73 1.37 -16.71
C THR A 235 3.44 0.99 -15.99
N ASN A 236 2.50 1.93 -15.80
CA ASN A 236 1.22 1.77 -15.12
C ASN A 236 1.33 1.18 -13.69
N LYS A 237 2.41 1.53 -12.96
CA LYS A 237 2.65 1.06 -11.58
C LYS A 237 2.10 2.05 -10.55
N ARG A 238 0.77 2.21 -10.56
CA ARG A 238 0.00 3.21 -9.77
C ARG A 238 0.36 3.24 -8.30
N TRP A 239 0.37 2.08 -7.65
CA TRP A 239 0.64 1.98 -6.22
C TRP A 239 2.03 2.52 -5.85
N LEU A 240 3.02 2.34 -6.73
CA LEU A 240 4.38 2.80 -6.49
C LEU A 240 4.50 4.33 -6.59
N ILE A 241 3.76 4.93 -7.53
CA ILE A 241 3.63 6.40 -7.64
C ILE A 241 3.07 6.97 -6.34
N ILE A 242 2.03 6.33 -5.80
CA ILE A 242 1.40 6.75 -4.53
C ILE A 242 2.43 6.71 -3.39
N VAL A 243 3.26 5.66 -3.31
CA VAL A 243 4.32 5.57 -2.29
C VAL A 243 5.39 6.65 -2.48
N VAL A 244 5.83 6.93 -3.71
CA VAL A 244 6.83 7.97 -4.00
C VAL A 244 6.31 9.37 -3.63
N ILE A 245 5.03 9.65 -3.85
CA ILE A 245 4.41 10.96 -3.54
C ILE A 245 4.12 11.10 -2.04
N LEU A 246 3.52 10.08 -1.41
CA LEU A 246 3.08 10.16 -0.02
C LEU A 246 4.24 10.03 0.98
N SER A 247 5.27 9.25 0.68
CA SER A 247 6.37 9.01 1.62
C SER A 247 7.12 10.28 2.09
N PRO A 248 7.47 11.29 1.25
CA PRO A 248 8.07 12.53 1.73
C PRO A 248 7.11 13.39 2.56
N ILE A 249 5.81 13.35 2.24
CA ILE A 249 4.77 14.06 3.00
C ILE A 249 4.69 13.47 4.42
N VAL A 250 4.60 12.14 4.52
CA VAL A 250 4.62 11.42 5.79
C VAL A 250 5.90 11.71 6.56
N LEU A 251 7.07 11.70 5.91
CA LEU A 251 8.36 12.05 6.53
C LEU A 251 8.35 13.46 7.13
N TYR A 252 7.83 14.45 6.41
CA TYR A 252 7.74 15.83 6.90
C TYR A 252 6.90 15.92 8.19
N TYR A 253 5.74 15.28 8.21
CA TYR A 253 4.84 15.33 9.37
C TYR A 253 5.33 14.51 10.57
N LEU A 254 5.90 13.32 10.32
CA LEU A 254 6.53 12.50 11.36
C LEU A 254 7.73 13.20 11.99
N ARG A 255 8.61 13.78 11.17
CA ARG A 255 9.79 14.52 11.64
C ARG A 255 9.40 15.71 12.51
N ASN A 256 8.39 16.46 12.06
CA ASN A 256 7.95 17.69 12.74
C ASN A 256 6.94 17.42 13.88
N LYS A 257 6.51 16.16 14.06
CA LYS A 257 5.46 15.76 15.02
C LYS A 257 4.19 16.63 14.90
N LYS A 258 3.79 16.93 13.66
CA LYS A 258 2.61 17.73 13.31
C LYS A 258 1.56 16.86 12.63
N SER A 259 0.27 17.11 12.85
CA SER A 259 -0.78 16.54 12.00
C SER A 259 -0.92 17.33 10.70
N PRO A 260 -1.27 16.67 9.58
CA PRO A 260 -1.62 17.38 8.36
C PRO A 260 -2.96 18.10 8.56
N PRO A 261 -3.12 19.32 8.03
CA PRO A 261 -4.41 19.99 8.07
C PRO A 261 -5.39 19.26 7.13
N ILE A 262 -6.68 19.25 7.48
CA ILE A 262 -7.74 18.50 6.77
C ILE A 262 -7.82 18.91 5.29
N TRP A 263 -7.69 20.20 4.99
CA TRP A 263 -7.74 20.69 3.60
C TRP A 263 -6.63 20.08 2.74
N LEU A 264 -5.41 19.89 3.28
CA LEU A 264 -4.30 19.30 2.54
C LEU A 264 -4.56 17.81 2.29
N THR A 265 -5.12 17.10 3.28
CA THR A 265 -5.51 15.69 3.09
C THR A 265 -6.61 15.55 2.05
N SER A 266 -7.57 16.48 2.00
CA SER A 266 -8.61 16.48 0.98
C SER A 266 -8.06 16.76 -0.42
N ILE A 267 -7.16 17.75 -0.57
CA ILE A 267 -6.51 18.03 -1.86
C ILE A 267 -5.69 16.83 -2.33
N LEU A 268 -4.90 16.22 -1.44
CA LEU A 268 -4.14 15.00 -1.77
C LEU A 268 -5.08 13.85 -2.16
N GLY A 269 -6.20 13.69 -1.46
CA GLY A 269 -7.24 12.73 -1.80
C GLY A 269 -7.80 12.97 -3.20
N CYS A 270 -8.14 14.21 -3.55
CA CYS A 270 -8.62 14.57 -4.89
C CYS A 270 -7.57 14.30 -5.97
N ILE A 271 -6.30 14.68 -5.75
CA ILE A 271 -5.22 14.41 -6.71
C ILE A 271 -5.06 12.91 -6.93
N LEU A 272 -5.08 12.12 -5.85
CA LEU A 272 -5.00 10.66 -5.94
C LEU A 272 -6.24 10.05 -6.60
N PHE A 273 -7.42 10.63 -6.40
CA PHE A 273 -8.66 10.24 -7.06
C PHE A 273 -8.54 10.41 -8.58
N PHE A 274 -8.17 11.61 -9.03
CA PHE A 274 -8.01 11.90 -10.46
C PHE A 274 -6.89 11.06 -11.09
N LEU A 275 -5.75 10.92 -10.41
CA LEU A 275 -4.62 10.14 -10.91
C LEU A 275 -4.99 8.66 -11.09
N ASN A 276 -5.69 8.04 -10.13
CA ASN A 276 -6.11 6.65 -10.27
C ASN A 276 -7.16 6.45 -11.36
N GLY A 277 -8.16 7.34 -11.43
CA GLY A 277 -9.21 7.28 -12.46
C GLY A 277 -8.64 7.48 -13.87
N ALA A 278 -7.80 8.51 -14.07
CA ALA A 278 -7.16 8.77 -15.37
C ALA A 278 -6.25 7.60 -15.81
N MET A 279 -5.45 7.03 -14.91
CA MET A 279 -4.64 5.85 -15.22
C MET A 279 -5.45 4.58 -15.46
N GLN A 280 -6.66 4.46 -14.90
CA GLN A 280 -7.57 3.37 -15.26
C GLN A 280 -8.13 3.57 -16.65
N TYR A 281 -8.59 4.78 -16.96
CA TYR A 281 -9.12 5.11 -18.26
C TYR A 281 -8.08 4.86 -19.37
N MET A 282 -6.86 5.40 -19.24
CA MET A 282 -5.78 5.15 -20.21
C MET A 282 -5.40 3.67 -20.35
N ARG A 283 -5.62 2.84 -19.31
CA ARG A 283 -5.36 1.40 -19.41
C ARG A 283 -6.33 0.70 -20.36
N TYR A 284 -7.58 1.16 -20.43
CA TYR A 284 -8.57 0.61 -21.36
C TYR A 284 -8.22 0.96 -22.81
N TYR A 285 -7.71 2.17 -23.03
CA TYR A 285 -7.19 2.64 -24.33
C TYR A 285 -5.72 2.27 -24.58
N ALA A 286 -5.15 1.27 -23.89
CA ALA A 286 -3.71 0.95 -23.83
C ALA A 286 -3.08 0.37 -25.13
N THR A 287 -3.36 1.03 -26.24
CA THR A 287 -2.68 0.93 -27.53
C THR A 287 -2.32 2.30 -28.11
N THR A 288 -2.74 3.42 -27.49
CA THR A 288 -2.47 4.75 -28.04
C THR A 288 -1.78 5.72 -27.07
N SER A 289 -1.01 6.64 -27.63
CA SER A 289 -0.41 7.80 -26.96
C SER A 289 -1.45 8.59 -26.15
N ILE A 290 -1.00 9.37 -25.15
CA ILE A 290 -1.86 10.30 -24.35
C ILE A 290 -2.72 11.21 -25.26
N LEU A 291 -2.24 11.50 -26.47
CA LEU A 291 -2.91 12.34 -27.47
C LEU A 291 -4.01 11.62 -28.26
N ASN A 292 -3.95 10.29 -28.43
CA ASN A 292 -5.02 9.54 -29.10
C ASN A 292 -5.94 8.81 -28.10
N VAL A 293 -5.87 9.16 -26.81
CA VAL A 293 -6.91 8.82 -25.85
C VAL A 293 -8.04 9.83 -26.06
N ASP A 294 -9.23 9.35 -26.40
CA ASP A 294 -10.40 10.20 -26.47
C ASP A 294 -10.84 10.57 -25.05
N TRP A 295 -10.48 11.79 -24.63
CA TRP A 295 -10.81 12.33 -23.31
C TRP A 295 -12.26 12.78 -23.18
N SER A 296 -13.02 12.85 -24.29
CA SER A 296 -14.43 13.26 -24.25
C SER A 296 -15.32 12.27 -23.48
N GLY A 297 -14.90 11.01 -23.39
CA GLY A 297 -15.57 9.96 -22.60
C GLY A 297 -15.22 9.95 -21.11
N LEU A 298 -14.28 10.78 -20.64
CA LEU A 298 -13.87 10.80 -19.23
C LEU A 298 -14.89 11.55 -18.36
N ASN A 299 -15.90 10.80 -17.92
CA ASN A 299 -16.94 11.28 -17.02
C ASN A 299 -16.66 10.87 -15.56
N PHE A 300 -17.38 11.49 -14.60
CA PHE A 300 -17.27 11.13 -13.18
C PHE A 300 -17.51 9.63 -12.92
N SER A 301 -18.42 9.01 -13.67
CA SER A 301 -18.69 7.57 -13.60
C SER A 301 -17.45 6.72 -13.93
N GLU A 302 -16.68 7.08 -14.96
CA GLU A 302 -15.46 6.36 -15.35
C GLU A 302 -14.33 6.56 -14.33
N LEU A 303 -14.20 7.77 -13.78
CA LEU A 303 -13.29 8.03 -12.66
C LEU A 303 -13.66 7.19 -11.43
N TRP A 304 -14.96 7.09 -11.14
CA TRP A 304 -15.49 6.28 -10.04
C TRP A 304 -15.25 4.79 -10.24
N LYS A 305 -15.43 4.26 -11.47
CA LYS A 305 -15.11 2.85 -11.81
C LYS A 305 -13.65 2.50 -11.50
N GLY A 306 -12.71 3.41 -11.78
CA GLY A 306 -11.29 3.21 -11.48
C GLY A 306 -10.96 3.08 -9.99
N ILE A 307 -11.84 3.55 -9.11
CA ILE A 307 -11.66 3.55 -7.66
C ILE A 307 -12.50 2.47 -7.00
N SER A 308 -13.78 2.36 -7.37
CA SER A 308 -14.70 1.31 -6.89
C SER A 308 -14.13 -0.09 -7.14
N GLY A 309 -13.49 -0.33 -8.29
CA GLY A 309 -12.82 -1.61 -8.55
C GLY A 309 -11.71 -1.98 -7.56
N ASN A 310 -11.10 -1.02 -6.84
CA ASN A 310 -10.15 -1.32 -5.76
C ASN A 310 -10.85 -1.61 -4.42
N PHE A 311 -12.14 -1.28 -4.28
CA PHE A 311 -12.94 -1.56 -3.10
C PHE A 311 -13.84 -2.79 -3.26
N ASP A 312 -14.12 -3.23 -4.49
CA ASP A 312 -14.87 -4.46 -4.81
C ASP A 312 -14.15 -5.76 -4.46
N LEU A 313 -12.97 -5.67 -3.85
CA LEU A 313 -12.15 -6.81 -3.45
C LEU A 313 -12.82 -7.71 -2.41
N TYR A 314 -13.81 -7.21 -1.66
CA TYR A 314 -14.59 -8.05 -0.75
C TYR A 314 -15.27 -9.20 -1.49
N LYS A 315 -15.68 -8.99 -2.74
CA LYS A 315 -16.32 -10.00 -3.57
C LYS A 315 -15.41 -11.23 -3.71
N THR A 316 -14.09 -11.03 -3.80
CA THR A 316 -13.12 -12.13 -3.90
C THR A 316 -13.09 -13.01 -2.65
N LEU A 317 -13.28 -12.42 -1.46
CA LEU A 317 -13.39 -13.20 -0.22
C LEU A 317 -14.70 -13.97 -0.18
N TYR A 318 -15.80 -13.35 -0.61
CA TYR A 318 -17.12 -14.00 -0.66
C TYR A 318 -17.09 -15.21 -1.59
N ALA A 319 -16.49 -15.06 -2.78
CA ALA A 319 -16.27 -16.15 -3.72
C ALA A 319 -15.36 -17.25 -3.15
N ALA A 320 -14.26 -16.87 -2.48
CA ALA A 320 -13.31 -17.83 -1.93
C ALA A 320 -13.95 -18.72 -0.85
N VAL A 321 -14.80 -18.14 0.00
CA VAL A 321 -15.54 -18.86 1.04
C VAL A 321 -16.52 -19.88 0.47
N LEU A 322 -17.12 -19.57 -0.68
CA LEU A 322 -18.02 -20.51 -1.37
C LEU A 322 -17.27 -21.62 -2.11
N TYR A 323 -16.08 -21.32 -2.64
CA TYR A 323 -15.38 -22.25 -3.53
C TYR A 323 -14.42 -23.19 -2.80
N PHE A 324 -13.51 -22.67 -1.97
CA PHE A 324 -12.40 -23.47 -1.43
C PHE A 324 -12.84 -24.58 -0.46
N PRO A 325 -13.73 -24.35 0.53
CA PRO A 325 -14.13 -25.42 1.44
C PRO A 325 -14.75 -26.64 0.75
N TYR A 326 -15.35 -26.46 -0.44
CA TYR A 326 -16.13 -27.48 -1.14
C TYR A 326 -15.46 -28.04 -2.39
N TYR A 327 -14.72 -27.22 -3.14
CA TYR A 327 -14.21 -27.58 -4.47
C TYR A 327 -12.69 -27.65 -4.56
N HIS A 328 -11.95 -27.00 -3.66
CA HIS A 328 -10.49 -27.04 -3.68
C HIS A 328 -9.90 -26.87 -2.28
N PRO A 329 -9.16 -27.86 -1.73
CA PRO A 329 -8.59 -27.74 -0.39
C PRO A 329 -7.72 -26.49 -0.26
N HIS A 330 -7.64 -25.95 0.94
CA HIS A 330 -6.75 -24.82 1.21
C HIS A 330 -5.31 -25.14 0.76
N THR A 331 -4.62 -24.15 0.21
CA THR A 331 -3.32 -24.32 -0.45
C THR A 331 -2.13 -24.41 0.53
N LEU A 332 -2.37 -24.25 1.83
CA LEU A 332 -1.46 -24.52 2.94
C LEU A 332 -0.05 -23.92 2.80
N GLY A 333 0.08 -22.73 2.23
CA GLY A 333 1.37 -22.04 2.09
C GLY A 333 2.01 -22.15 0.71
N GLU A 334 1.40 -22.84 -0.25
CA GLU A 334 1.96 -22.98 -1.59
C GLU A 334 2.10 -21.62 -2.30
N GLN A 335 1.10 -20.73 -2.20
CA GLN A 335 1.25 -19.37 -2.73
C GLN A 335 2.09 -18.49 -1.81
N MET A 336 1.76 -18.46 -0.51
CA MET A 336 2.36 -17.46 0.37
C MET A 336 3.83 -17.74 0.67
N ILE A 337 4.21 -19.00 0.81
CA ILE A 337 5.57 -19.39 1.25
C ILE A 337 6.38 -19.88 0.04
N TYR A 338 5.92 -20.92 -0.62
CA TYR A 338 6.69 -21.57 -1.68
C TYR A 338 6.84 -20.66 -2.90
N LEU A 339 5.75 -20.10 -3.42
CA LEU A 339 5.83 -19.18 -4.56
C LEU A 339 6.64 -17.92 -4.23
N THR A 340 6.52 -17.36 -3.02
CA THR A 340 7.35 -16.23 -2.58
C THR A 340 8.84 -16.55 -2.67
N ALA A 341 9.25 -17.74 -2.23
CA ALA A 341 10.64 -18.17 -2.28
C ALA A 341 11.17 -18.30 -3.71
N VAL A 342 10.39 -18.87 -4.63
CA VAL A 342 10.81 -19.11 -6.02
C VAL A 342 10.59 -17.92 -6.96
N THR A 343 9.80 -16.91 -6.56
CA THR A 343 9.47 -15.76 -7.42
C THR A 343 10.70 -14.93 -7.81
N CYS A 344 11.75 -14.88 -6.99
CA CYS A 344 13.00 -14.20 -7.34
C CYS A 344 13.81 -14.92 -8.43
N ILE A 345 13.52 -16.17 -8.73
CA ILE A 345 14.21 -16.93 -9.77
C ILE A 345 13.59 -16.51 -11.12
N PRO A 346 14.37 -15.90 -12.04
CA PRO A 346 13.86 -15.52 -13.34
C PRO A 346 13.52 -16.77 -14.17
N ARG A 347 12.49 -16.68 -15.02
CA ARG A 347 12.07 -17.81 -15.87
C ARG A 347 13.13 -18.25 -16.89
N SER A 348 14.09 -17.40 -17.21
CA SER A 348 15.25 -17.78 -18.01
C SER A 348 16.14 -18.83 -17.35
N LEU A 349 16.21 -18.83 -16.01
CA LEU A 349 16.96 -19.84 -15.24
C LEU A 349 16.10 -21.06 -14.88
N TRP A 350 14.78 -20.87 -14.75
CA TRP A 350 13.83 -21.96 -14.50
C TRP A 350 12.57 -21.79 -15.36
N PRO A 351 12.55 -22.36 -16.57
CA PRO A 351 11.42 -22.23 -17.49
C PRO A 351 10.13 -22.82 -16.93
N GLU A 352 10.22 -23.98 -16.28
CA GLU A 352 9.10 -24.72 -15.66
C GLU A 352 8.71 -24.19 -14.27
N LYS A 353 9.09 -22.94 -13.92
CA LYS A 353 8.77 -22.38 -12.62
C LYS A 353 7.25 -22.39 -12.39
N PRO A 354 6.78 -22.88 -11.21
CA PRO A 354 5.37 -22.97 -10.91
C PRO A 354 4.66 -21.62 -11.05
N ILE A 355 3.45 -21.68 -11.59
CA ILE A 355 2.56 -20.54 -11.73
C ILE A 355 1.69 -20.47 -10.47
N SER A 356 1.37 -19.24 -10.07
CA SER A 356 0.43 -18.97 -8.97
C SER A 356 -0.84 -19.81 -9.09
N ILE A 357 -1.20 -20.54 -8.04
CA ILE A 357 -2.46 -21.31 -7.97
C ILE A 357 -3.65 -20.39 -8.17
N PHE A 358 -3.57 -19.17 -7.66
CA PHE A 358 -4.61 -18.17 -7.86
C PHE A 358 -4.81 -17.79 -9.32
N GLU A 359 -3.79 -17.90 -10.18
CA GLU A 359 -3.93 -17.66 -11.61
C GLU A 359 -4.51 -18.88 -12.33
N GLN A 360 -4.22 -20.09 -11.83
CA GLN A 360 -4.78 -21.34 -12.36
C GLN A 360 -6.28 -21.48 -12.01
N LEU A 361 -6.65 -21.18 -10.77
CA LEU A 361 -8.02 -21.33 -10.27
C LEU A 361 -8.90 -20.09 -10.52
N LYS A 362 -8.31 -18.97 -10.93
CA LYS A 362 -9.00 -17.67 -11.08
C LYS A 362 -10.33 -17.77 -11.83
N GLY A 363 -10.31 -18.43 -12.98
CA GLY A 363 -11.49 -18.59 -13.83
C GLY A 363 -12.60 -19.40 -13.16
N GLN A 364 -12.24 -20.31 -12.26
CA GLN A 364 -13.17 -21.24 -11.62
C GLN A 364 -13.93 -20.61 -10.45
N PHE A 365 -13.31 -19.72 -9.67
CA PHE A 365 -13.97 -19.08 -8.53
C PHE A 365 -14.29 -17.58 -8.74
N MET A 366 -13.71 -16.93 -9.76
CA MET A 366 -13.96 -15.51 -10.06
C MET A 366 -14.57 -15.28 -11.47
N GLY A 367 -14.91 -16.36 -12.18
CA GLY A 367 -15.44 -16.33 -13.54
C GLY A 367 -14.37 -16.10 -14.61
N GLN A 368 -14.64 -16.50 -15.85
CA GLN A 368 -13.65 -16.49 -16.94
C GLN A 368 -13.11 -15.08 -17.25
N GLY A 369 -13.95 -14.05 -17.13
CA GLY A 369 -13.54 -12.64 -17.32
C GLY A 369 -12.51 -12.13 -16.31
N SER A 370 -12.24 -12.88 -15.23
CA SER A 370 -11.20 -12.54 -14.25
C SER A 370 -9.78 -12.79 -14.75
N ILE A 371 -9.63 -13.74 -15.69
CA ILE A 371 -8.37 -14.09 -16.35
C ILE A 371 -7.96 -12.93 -17.27
N ASP A 372 -8.89 -12.46 -18.11
CA ASP A 372 -8.66 -11.36 -19.05
C ASP A 372 -8.58 -9.99 -18.36
N GLY A 373 -9.39 -9.78 -17.31
CA GLY A 373 -9.49 -8.50 -16.60
C GLY A 373 -8.36 -8.19 -15.60
N ALA A 374 -7.44 -9.13 -15.36
CA ALA A 374 -6.37 -9.00 -14.35
C ALA A 374 -6.89 -8.51 -12.98
N TRP A 375 -7.98 -9.13 -12.49
CA TRP A 375 -8.59 -8.83 -11.20
C TRP A 375 -7.61 -9.10 -10.04
N ALA A 376 -7.64 -8.21 -9.05
CA ALA A 376 -6.87 -8.34 -7.81
C ALA A 376 -7.73 -8.95 -6.70
N TYR A 377 -7.09 -9.51 -5.68
CA TYR A 377 -7.72 -9.95 -4.44
C TYR A 377 -7.08 -9.23 -3.26
N ALA A 378 -7.80 -9.10 -2.15
CA ALA A 378 -7.32 -8.46 -0.94
C ALA A 378 -6.56 -9.44 -0.02
N GLN A 379 -5.85 -8.91 0.97
CA GLN A 379 -5.04 -9.73 1.88
C GLN A 379 -5.85 -10.78 2.66
N LEU A 380 -7.09 -10.48 3.08
CA LEU A 380 -7.90 -11.45 3.83
C LEU A 380 -8.32 -12.62 2.94
N THR A 381 -8.58 -12.35 1.66
CA THR A 381 -8.85 -13.39 0.66
C THR A 381 -7.65 -14.32 0.50
N GLU A 382 -6.43 -13.76 0.39
CA GLU A 382 -5.20 -14.55 0.29
C GLU A 382 -5.00 -15.43 1.54
N PHE A 383 -5.18 -14.86 2.74
CA PHE A 383 -5.02 -15.61 3.98
C PHE A 383 -6.05 -16.72 4.15
N TYR A 384 -7.29 -16.48 3.71
CA TYR A 384 -8.36 -17.47 3.77
C TYR A 384 -8.13 -18.63 2.81
N ILE A 385 -7.74 -18.34 1.56
CA ILE A 385 -7.47 -19.38 0.57
C ILE A 385 -6.34 -20.31 1.05
N GLU A 386 -5.31 -19.73 1.67
CA GLU A 386 -4.14 -20.49 2.10
C GLU A 386 -4.36 -21.33 3.36
N PHE A 387 -5.08 -20.79 4.35
CA PHE A 387 -5.13 -21.42 5.67
C PHE A 387 -6.50 -21.37 6.35
N GLY A 388 -7.56 -21.05 5.60
CA GLY A 388 -8.93 -20.96 6.09
C GLY A 388 -9.12 -19.88 7.17
N ILE A 389 -10.16 -20.07 7.99
CA ILE A 389 -10.56 -19.09 9.01
C ILE A 389 -9.45 -18.89 10.07
N ILE A 390 -8.93 -19.99 10.63
CA ILE A 390 -7.94 -19.94 11.72
C ILE A 390 -6.65 -19.25 11.23
N GLY A 391 -6.17 -19.61 10.05
CA GLY A 391 -4.98 -18.99 9.50
C GLY A 391 -5.18 -17.53 9.12
N THR A 392 -6.38 -17.15 8.66
CA THR A 392 -6.73 -15.74 8.45
C THR A 392 -6.58 -14.93 9.73
N LEU A 393 -7.11 -15.41 10.85
CA LEU A 393 -6.98 -14.75 12.14
C LEU A 393 -5.51 -14.67 12.59
N PHE A 394 -4.76 -15.77 12.45
CA PHE A 394 -3.35 -15.80 12.83
C PHE A 394 -2.49 -14.83 12.02
N LEU A 395 -2.58 -14.87 10.68
CA LEU A 395 -1.81 -14.03 9.77
C LEU A 395 -2.19 -12.55 9.91
N PHE A 396 -3.48 -12.25 10.05
CA PHE A 396 -3.91 -10.88 10.29
C PHE A 396 -3.48 -10.36 11.68
N GLY A 397 -3.41 -11.24 12.68
CA GLY A 397 -2.80 -10.94 13.97
C GLY A 397 -1.29 -10.67 13.89
N LEU A 398 -0.55 -11.42 13.07
CA LEU A 398 0.86 -11.11 12.77
C LEU A 398 1.01 -9.76 12.06
N PHE A 399 0.12 -9.45 11.12
CA PHE A 399 0.08 -8.15 10.46
C PHE A 399 -0.21 -7.01 11.44
N ALA A 400 -1.07 -7.24 12.46
CA ALA A 400 -1.30 -6.29 13.55
C ALA A 400 -0.01 -6.05 14.38
N LYS A 401 0.78 -7.10 14.65
CA LYS A 401 2.09 -6.97 15.32
C LYS A 401 3.08 -6.17 14.47
N LEU A 402 3.12 -6.38 13.16
CA LEU A 402 3.93 -5.57 12.23
C LEU A 402 3.52 -4.09 12.30
N CYS A 403 2.22 -3.81 12.25
CA CYS A 403 1.69 -2.45 12.36
C CYS A 403 2.06 -1.81 13.71
N LEU A 404 2.04 -2.57 14.80
CA LEU A 404 2.46 -2.11 16.12
C LEU A 404 3.97 -1.81 16.18
N TRP A 405 4.79 -2.63 15.53
CA TRP A 405 6.22 -2.36 15.37
C TRP A 405 6.46 -1.06 14.59
N LEU A 406 5.73 -0.84 13.48
CA LEU A 406 5.78 0.39 12.70
C LEU A 406 5.34 1.61 13.52
N LYS A 407 4.28 1.49 14.33
CA LYS A 407 3.84 2.54 15.25
C LYS A 407 4.97 2.99 16.17
N LYS A 408 5.72 2.05 16.77
CA LYS A 408 6.86 2.37 17.64
C LYS A 408 7.95 3.13 16.89
N LYS A 409 8.23 2.75 15.64
CA LYS A 409 9.21 3.42 14.77
C LYS A 409 8.79 4.84 14.40
N ALA A 410 7.51 5.05 14.12
CA ALA A 410 6.95 6.37 13.77
C ALA A 410 6.88 7.33 14.97
N ILE A 411 6.42 6.84 16.12
CA ILE A 411 6.12 7.67 17.30
C ILE A 411 7.36 7.91 18.17
N ILE A 412 8.20 6.89 18.37
CA ILE A 412 9.41 6.95 19.19
C ILE A 412 10.62 6.49 18.36
N PRO A 413 11.01 7.26 17.32
CA PRO A 413 12.16 6.90 16.51
C PRO A 413 13.42 6.90 17.36
N ARG A 414 14.16 5.77 17.37
CA ARG A 414 15.48 5.68 18.03
C ARG A 414 16.58 6.18 17.10
N THR A 415 16.40 5.96 15.80
CA THR A 415 17.35 6.34 14.76
C THR A 415 16.65 7.06 13.62
N TYR A 416 17.40 7.79 12.80
CA TYR A 416 16.89 8.39 11.57
C TYR A 416 16.44 7.32 10.55
N HIS A 417 16.96 6.08 10.63
CA HIS A 417 16.48 4.94 9.84
C HIS A 417 15.03 4.57 10.20
N ASP A 418 14.67 4.65 11.47
CA ASP A 418 13.31 4.32 11.93
C ASP A 418 12.26 5.25 11.31
N LEU A 419 12.60 6.53 11.14
CA LEU A 419 11.75 7.48 10.42
C LEU A 419 11.63 7.14 8.95
N VAL A 420 12.75 6.84 8.27
CA VAL A 420 12.71 6.45 6.85
C VAL A 420 11.83 5.22 6.66
N ILE A 421 12.00 4.19 7.50
CA ILE A 421 11.16 2.98 7.48
C ILE A 421 9.69 3.33 7.66
N ALA A 422 9.34 4.09 8.71
CA ALA A 422 7.96 4.47 8.96
C ALA A 422 7.35 5.27 7.79
N SER A 423 8.14 6.13 7.14
CA SER A 423 7.67 7.02 6.08
C SER A 423 7.31 6.33 4.78
N PHE A 424 8.06 5.33 4.32
CA PHE A 424 7.65 4.57 3.12
C PHE A 424 6.71 3.42 3.46
N MET A 425 6.83 2.81 4.65
CA MET A 425 5.95 1.72 5.04
C MET A 425 4.50 2.18 5.20
N PHE A 426 4.27 3.39 5.71
CA PHE A 426 2.91 3.90 5.91
C PHE A 426 2.06 3.89 4.63
N PRO A 427 2.45 4.52 3.49
CA PRO A 427 1.70 4.40 2.25
C PRO A 427 1.76 2.99 1.65
N MET A 428 2.81 2.20 1.94
CA MET A 428 2.88 0.80 1.49
C MET A 428 1.82 -0.08 2.16
N LEU A 429 1.35 0.25 3.38
CA LEU A 429 0.25 -0.46 4.04
C LEU A 429 -1.03 -0.47 3.20
N MET A 430 -1.29 0.59 2.41
CA MET A 430 -2.44 0.63 1.51
C MET A 430 -2.35 -0.51 0.48
N GLN A 431 -1.18 -0.68 -0.14
CA GLN A 431 -0.94 -1.74 -1.11
C GLN A 431 -1.01 -3.14 -0.45
N LEU A 432 -0.48 -3.29 0.76
CA LEU A 432 -0.54 -4.56 1.50
C LEU A 432 -1.98 -4.96 1.85
N VAL A 433 -2.86 -4.00 2.12
CA VAL A 433 -4.27 -4.26 2.47
C VAL A 433 -5.11 -4.56 1.24
N ILE A 434 -5.00 -3.72 0.21
CA ILE A 434 -5.82 -3.77 -1.00
C ILE A 434 -5.32 -4.86 -1.97
N ARG A 435 -4.06 -5.28 -1.92
CA ARG A 435 -3.56 -6.33 -2.82
C ARG A 435 -2.90 -7.46 -2.04
N GLY A 436 -3.68 -8.52 -1.83
CA GLY A 436 -3.16 -9.85 -1.54
C GLY A 436 -2.37 -10.33 -2.75
N TYR A 437 -1.10 -10.65 -2.50
CA TYR A 437 -0.13 -11.34 -3.34
C TYR A 437 1.22 -11.17 -2.64
N LEU A 438 1.41 -11.95 -1.57
CA LEU A 438 2.61 -11.90 -0.75
C LEU A 438 3.90 -11.99 -1.57
N PRO A 439 4.02 -12.78 -2.66
CA PRO A 439 5.27 -12.83 -3.44
C PRO A 439 5.73 -11.46 -3.95
N ILE A 440 4.88 -10.68 -4.62
CA ILE A 440 5.28 -9.35 -5.14
C ILE A 440 5.50 -8.37 -3.99
N ASN A 441 4.60 -8.38 -3.01
CA ASN A 441 4.66 -7.45 -1.88
C ASN A 441 5.92 -7.68 -1.03
N PHE A 442 6.29 -8.94 -0.80
CA PHE A 442 7.48 -9.33 -0.07
C PHE A 442 8.75 -8.86 -0.79
N TRP A 443 8.88 -9.16 -2.09
CA TRP A 443 10.06 -8.74 -2.84
C TRP A 443 10.14 -7.21 -2.94
N ALA A 444 9.01 -6.52 -3.14
CA ALA A 444 8.99 -5.06 -3.10
C ALA A 444 9.52 -4.50 -1.77
N LEU A 445 9.05 -5.02 -0.64
CA LEU A 445 9.53 -4.64 0.69
C LEU A 445 11.02 -4.99 0.87
N PHE A 446 11.44 -6.18 0.45
CA PHE A 446 12.82 -6.63 0.53
C PHE A 446 13.75 -5.64 -0.19
N PHE A 447 13.47 -5.32 -1.46
CA PHE A 447 14.28 -4.36 -2.21
C PHE A 447 14.20 -2.95 -1.62
N MET A 448 13.07 -2.49 -1.06
CA MET A 448 13.02 -1.21 -0.33
C MET A 448 13.86 -1.22 0.96
N THR A 449 14.17 -2.37 1.55
CA THR A 449 14.99 -2.45 2.77
C THR A 449 16.49 -2.55 2.52
N ILE A 450 16.93 -3.02 1.35
CA ILE A 450 18.35 -3.18 1.01
C ILE A 450 19.18 -1.89 1.23
N PRO A 451 18.76 -0.69 0.74
CA PRO A 451 19.56 0.52 0.91
C PRO A 451 19.72 0.90 2.38
N ILE A 452 18.69 0.62 3.20
CA ILE A 452 18.69 0.87 4.64
C ILE A 452 19.71 -0.01 5.34
N LEU A 453 19.74 -1.31 5.02
CA LEU A 453 20.70 -2.26 5.59
C LEU A 453 22.14 -1.88 5.22
N CYS A 454 22.39 -1.52 3.95
CA CYS A 454 23.68 -1.04 3.48
C CYS A 454 24.14 0.21 4.25
N ILE A 455 23.28 1.21 4.39
CA ILE A 455 23.58 2.45 5.10
C ILE A 455 23.84 2.17 6.59
N ILE A 456 23.06 1.29 7.24
CA ILE A 456 23.28 0.91 8.65
C ILE A 456 24.67 0.27 8.82
N LYS A 457 25.05 -0.66 7.94
CA LYS A 457 26.36 -1.34 7.99
C LYS A 457 27.51 -0.34 7.85
N ILE A 458 27.38 0.61 6.92
CA ILE A 458 28.38 1.66 6.69
C ILE A 458 28.48 2.62 7.88
N ASN A 459 27.34 3.03 8.44
CA ASN A 459 27.31 3.88 9.63
C ASN A 459 28.00 3.20 10.82
N ARG A 460 27.78 1.90 11.03
CA ARG A 460 28.48 1.12 12.07
C ARG A 460 29.99 1.03 11.83
N TYR A 461 30.42 0.80 10.59
CA TYR A 461 31.84 0.72 10.22
C TYR A 461 32.56 2.06 10.45
N LEU A 462 31.97 3.17 10.00
CA LEU A 462 32.55 4.50 10.16
C LEU A 462 32.64 4.92 11.63
N ASN A 463 31.65 4.58 12.46
CA ASN A 463 31.71 4.88 13.90
C ASN A 463 32.78 4.05 14.64
N LYS A 464 33.03 2.80 14.21
CA LYS A 464 34.12 1.98 14.79
C LYS A 464 35.50 2.57 14.47
N ASN A 465 35.73 2.98 13.22
CA ASN A 465 37.03 3.51 12.80
C ASN A 465 37.28 4.97 13.26
N GLY A 466 36.21 5.75 13.47
CA GLY A 466 36.32 7.07 14.09
C GLY A 466 36.79 7.00 15.55
N ASN A 467 36.32 5.99 16.29
CA ASN A 467 36.74 5.76 17.67
C ASN A 467 38.17 5.18 17.78
N SER A 468 38.64 4.39 16.81
CA SER A 468 40.03 3.90 16.79
C SER A 468 41.02 5.04 16.51
N ASN A 469 40.70 5.95 15.58
CA ASN A 469 41.56 7.09 15.26
C ASN A 469 41.63 8.14 16.39
N ASN A 470 40.56 8.30 17.19
CA ASN A 470 40.63 9.15 18.38
C ASN A 470 41.46 8.53 19.51
N ARG A 471 41.52 7.20 19.65
CA ARG A 471 42.41 6.54 20.61
C ARG A 471 43.89 6.62 20.22
N LEU A 472 44.19 6.66 18.92
CA LEU A 472 45.55 6.82 18.39
C LEU A 472 46.04 8.28 18.40
N ARG A 473 45.16 9.27 18.61
CA ARG A 473 45.55 10.68 18.79
C ARG A 473 45.72 11.09 20.26
N HIS A 474 45.33 10.22 21.19
CA HIS A 474 45.50 10.41 22.64
C HIS A 474 46.58 9.49 23.25
N ARG A 475 47.30 8.75 22.41
CA ARG A 475 48.60 8.16 22.70
C ARG A 475 49.62 8.90 21.87
#